data_AF-A0AAW6HX43-F1
#
_entry.id   AF-A0AAW6HX43-F1
#
_cell.length_a   1.000
_cell.length_b   1.000
_cell.length_c   1.000
_cell.angle_alpha   90.00
_cell.angle_beta   90.00
_cell.angle_gamma   90.00
#
_symmetry.space_group_name_H-M   'P 1'
#
loop_
_entity.id
_entity.type
_entity.pdbx_description
1 polymer ?
#
loop_
_entity_poly.entity_id
_entity_poly.type
_entity_poly.pdbx_seq_one_letter_code
_entity_poly.pdbx_strand_id
1 'polypeptide(L)'
;MHRIYRCVFVLALLLVVSVFPALAQPAGVSAATTGDAWIDQQLSDLDIYAKHYPDSFVDELARYIGIPHAEAQTLLKQGWRAADVYFAGAWALITRQPLYAVLQVYQAHLQEGWQAALAILPVAPENTHYRMLRHTLVTSYDHWDRPIVLDALLRRQLGDRAQRLAAARAAAEAAAAAQQSGL
;
A
#
# COMPACT_ATOMS: atom_id res chain seq x y z
N MET A 1 58.53 17.50 -19.44
CA MET A 1 59.02 17.02 -18.12
C MET A 1 59.21 18.21 -17.17
N HIS A 2 58.12 18.79 -16.60
CA HIS A 2 58.10 19.68 -15.40
C HIS A 2 56.81 20.53 -15.22
N ARG A 3 55.62 20.05 -15.63
CA ARG A 3 54.34 20.68 -15.24
C ARG A 3 53.26 19.65 -14.89
N ILE A 4 53.68 18.52 -14.31
CA ILE A 4 52.85 17.34 -14.03
C ILE A 4 52.28 17.34 -12.59
N TYR A 5 52.62 18.28 -11.70
CA TYR A 5 52.22 18.18 -10.29
C TYR A 5 51.81 19.52 -9.67
N ARG A 6 50.69 20.11 -10.12
CA ARG A 6 50.05 21.23 -9.41
C ARG A 6 48.66 21.51 -9.96
N CYS A 7 47.73 20.61 -9.62
CA CYS A 7 46.29 20.85 -9.43
C CYS A 7 45.59 19.49 -9.17
N VAL A 8 46.26 18.63 -8.40
CA VAL A 8 45.61 17.58 -7.63
C VAL A 8 45.08 18.27 -6.39
N PHE A 9 43.87 18.83 -6.44
CA PHE A 9 42.97 19.03 -5.29
C PHE A 9 41.69 19.70 -5.79
N VAL A 10 40.54 19.19 -5.34
CA VAL A 10 39.19 19.75 -5.52
C VAL A 10 38.52 19.49 -6.88
N LEU A 11 38.19 18.23 -7.17
CA LEU A 11 36.87 17.89 -7.72
C LEU A 11 36.52 16.40 -7.52
N ALA A 12 36.63 15.92 -6.28
CA ALA A 12 35.96 14.68 -5.89
C ALA A 12 34.48 15.00 -5.64
N LEU A 13 33.71 15.16 -6.72
CA LEU A 13 32.25 15.29 -6.63
C LEU A 13 31.67 13.88 -6.43
N LEU A 14 31.31 13.62 -5.18
CA LEU A 14 30.58 12.46 -4.67
C LEU A 14 29.38 12.08 -5.56
N LEU A 15 29.56 11.07 -6.41
CA LEU A 15 28.46 10.24 -6.90
C LEU A 15 28.13 9.23 -5.79
N VAL A 16 27.30 9.65 -4.84
CA VAL A 16 26.61 8.70 -3.96
C VAL A 16 25.51 8.04 -4.81
N VAL A 17 25.87 6.94 -5.47
CA VAL A 17 24.88 5.99 -5.96
C VAL A 17 24.29 5.33 -4.71
N SER A 18 23.07 5.74 -4.33
CA SER A 18 22.29 5.03 -3.33
C SER A 18 21.94 3.64 -3.90
N VAL A 19 22.81 2.67 -3.66
CA VAL A 19 22.47 1.26 -3.81
C VAL A 19 21.56 0.91 -2.64
N PHE A 20 20.25 0.92 -2.87
CA PHE A 20 19.33 0.29 -1.92
C PHE A 20 19.72 -1.20 -1.85
N PRO A 21 20.02 -1.75 -0.66
CA PRO A 21 20.19 -3.19 -0.55
C PRO A 21 18.84 -3.83 -0.86
N ALA A 22 18.74 -4.54 -1.98
CA ALA A 22 17.67 -5.47 -2.21
C ALA A 22 17.80 -6.57 -1.13
N LEU A 23 17.02 -6.44 -0.06
CA LEU A 23 16.90 -7.51 0.92
C LEU A 23 16.36 -8.73 0.16
N ALA A 24 17.19 -9.78 0.07
CA ALA A 24 16.78 -11.07 -0.46
C ALA A 24 15.57 -11.54 0.35
N GLN A 25 14.40 -11.61 -0.30
CA GLN A 25 13.21 -12.19 0.29
C GLN A 25 13.45 -13.68 0.49
N PRO A 26 12.96 -14.29 1.59
CA PRO A 26 13.05 -15.73 1.80
C PRO A 26 12.46 -16.46 0.59
N ALA A 27 13.25 -17.36 0.00
CA ALA A 27 12.84 -18.18 -1.12
C ALA A 27 11.62 -19.03 -0.73
N GLY A 28 10.48 -18.81 -1.39
CA GLY A 28 9.30 -19.69 -1.25
C GLY A 28 7.96 -19.08 -1.64
N VAL A 29 7.83 -17.76 -1.66
CA VAL A 29 6.63 -17.08 -2.18
C VAL A 29 7.12 -15.91 -3.02
N SER A 30 6.92 -15.97 -4.34
CA SER A 30 7.19 -14.84 -5.24
C SER A 30 6.48 -13.60 -4.70
N ALA A 31 7.06 -12.41 -4.84
CA ALA A 31 6.34 -11.17 -4.53
C ALA A 31 5.01 -11.19 -5.30
N ALA A 32 3.90 -11.42 -4.61
CA ALA A 32 2.60 -11.65 -5.24
C ALA A 32 2.18 -10.40 -6.01
N THR A 33 2.33 -10.45 -7.34
CA THR A 33 2.03 -9.32 -8.22
C THR A 33 0.54 -9.30 -8.51
N THR A 34 -0.05 -8.11 -8.41
CA THR A 34 -1.43 -7.84 -8.79
C THR A 34 -1.59 -7.64 -10.30
N GLY A 35 -0.47 -7.51 -11.02
CA GLY A 35 -0.42 -7.13 -12.44
C GLY A 35 -0.37 -5.61 -12.64
N ASP A 36 -0.40 -4.83 -11.56
CA ASP A 36 -0.27 -3.37 -11.57
C ASP A 36 0.99 -2.96 -10.78
N ALA A 37 2.01 -2.49 -11.52
CA ALA A 37 3.31 -2.16 -10.93
C ALA A 37 3.27 -1.06 -9.87
N TRP A 38 2.33 -0.10 -9.98
CA TRP A 38 2.22 0.96 -8.98
C TRP A 38 1.65 0.41 -7.67
N ILE A 39 0.64 -0.48 -7.76
CA ILE A 39 0.07 -1.17 -6.60
C ILE A 39 1.12 -2.08 -5.97
N ASP A 40 1.82 -2.89 -6.78
CA ASP A 40 2.82 -3.85 -6.31
C ASP A 40 3.98 -3.15 -5.57
N GLN A 41 4.36 -1.94 -6.01
CA GLN A 41 5.32 -1.11 -5.29
C GLN A 41 4.79 -0.70 -3.91
N GLN A 42 3.53 -0.26 -3.80
CA GLN A 42 2.97 0.15 -2.50
C GLN A 42 2.80 -1.06 -1.57
N LEU A 43 2.41 -2.22 -2.10
CA LEU A 43 2.30 -3.46 -1.32
C LEU A 43 3.65 -3.90 -0.75
N SER A 44 4.71 -3.80 -1.55
CA SER A 44 6.07 -4.09 -1.08
C SER A 44 6.50 -3.15 0.06
N ASP A 45 6.10 -1.88 -0.04
CA ASP A 45 6.36 -0.88 0.99
C ASP A 45 5.54 -1.12 2.28
N LEU A 46 4.30 -1.62 2.15
CA LEU A 46 3.46 -1.99 3.30
C LEU A 46 4.10 -3.08 4.16
N ASP A 47 4.77 -4.08 3.56
CA ASP A 47 5.49 -5.09 4.33
C ASP A 47 6.61 -4.48 5.17
N ILE A 48 7.31 -3.48 4.62
CA ILE A 48 8.35 -2.75 5.34
C ILE A 48 7.71 -1.91 6.45
N TYR A 49 6.64 -1.17 6.14
CA TYR A 49 5.95 -0.32 7.09
C TYR A 49 5.40 -1.10 8.29
N ALA A 50 4.65 -2.17 8.03
CA ALA A 50 4.03 -3.00 9.07
C ALA A 50 5.07 -3.66 9.99
N LYS A 51 6.27 -3.96 9.48
CA LYS A 51 7.37 -4.46 10.32
C LYS A 51 7.87 -3.43 11.32
N HIS A 52 7.88 -2.14 10.95
CA HIS A 52 8.36 -1.05 11.82
C HIS A 52 7.23 -0.47 12.71
N TYR A 53 6.00 -0.49 12.23
CA TYR A 53 4.83 0.11 12.87
C TYR A 53 3.65 -0.88 12.90
N PRO A 54 3.78 -2.04 13.58
CA PRO A 54 2.78 -3.10 13.54
C PRO A 54 1.43 -2.66 14.12
N ASP A 55 1.43 -1.92 15.23
CA ASP A 55 0.18 -1.48 15.87
C ASP A 55 -0.57 -0.47 14.99
N SER A 56 0.15 0.53 14.43
CA SER A 56 -0.45 1.51 13.51
C SER A 56 -0.98 0.87 12.22
N PHE A 57 -0.33 -0.18 11.74
CA PHE A 57 -0.81 -0.95 10.60
C PHE A 57 -2.11 -1.70 10.94
N VAL A 58 -2.16 -2.39 12.09
CA VAL A 58 -3.38 -3.10 12.53
C VAL A 58 -4.53 -2.12 12.79
N ASP A 59 -4.25 -0.95 13.36
CA ASP A 59 -5.25 0.11 13.54
C ASP A 59 -5.85 0.59 12.22
N GLU A 60 -5.04 0.71 11.16
CA GLU A 60 -5.53 1.06 9.82
C GLU A 60 -6.46 -0.02 9.28
N LEU A 61 -6.04 -1.29 9.40
CA LEU A 61 -6.84 -2.43 8.95
C LEU A 61 -8.21 -2.46 9.64
N ALA A 62 -8.22 -2.24 10.96
CA ALA A 62 -9.43 -2.25 11.77
C ALA A 62 -10.35 -1.06 11.49
N ARG A 63 -9.79 0.14 11.33
CA ARG A 63 -10.57 1.37 11.23
C ARG A 63 -11.09 1.64 9.81
N TYR A 64 -10.30 1.33 8.79
CA TYR A 64 -10.59 1.77 7.42
C TYR A 64 -10.72 0.64 6.41
N ILE A 65 -10.10 -0.51 6.65
CA ILE A 65 -10.15 -1.66 5.73
C ILE A 65 -11.22 -2.68 6.14
N GLY A 66 -11.69 -2.61 7.40
CA GLY A 66 -12.77 -3.45 7.91
C GLY A 66 -12.33 -4.83 8.40
N ILE A 67 -11.03 -5.03 8.69
CA ILE A 67 -10.52 -6.26 9.31
C ILE A 67 -10.44 -6.06 10.83
N PRO A 68 -11.24 -6.75 11.66
CA PRO A 68 -11.19 -6.61 13.11
C PRO A 68 -9.76 -6.78 13.66
N HIS A 69 -9.39 -5.96 14.65
CA HIS A 69 -8.03 -5.91 15.21
C HIS A 69 -7.51 -7.30 15.63
N ALA A 70 -8.35 -8.12 16.28
CA ALA A 70 -7.98 -9.49 16.67
C ALA A 70 -7.73 -10.42 15.47
N GLU A 71 -8.51 -10.27 14.39
CA GLU A 71 -8.36 -11.04 13.17
C GLU A 71 -7.08 -10.64 12.42
N ALA A 72 -6.85 -9.34 12.25
CA ALA A 72 -5.62 -8.81 11.64
C ALA A 72 -4.36 -9.31 12.37
N GLN A 73 -4.34 -9.23 13.70
CA GLN A 73 -3.23 -9.76 14.50
C GLN A 73 -3.05 -11.28 14.33
N THR A 74 -4.15 -12.03 14.22
CA THR A 74 -4.10 -13.48 14.04
C THR A 74 -3.49 -13.84 12.70
N LEU A 75 -3.90 -13.18 11.62
CA LEU A 75 -3.34 -13.39 10.28
C LEU A 75 -1.83 -13.10 10.27
N LEU A 76 -1.41 -11.97 10.82
CA LEU A 76 0.01 -11.61 10.89
C LEU A 76 0.82 -12.62 11.73
N LYS A 77 0.29 -13.10 12.86
CA LYS A 77 0.94 -14.14 13.68
C LYS A 77 1.05 -15.49 12.97
N GLN A 78 0.12 -15.79 12.06
CA GLN A 78 0.15 -16.99 11.21
C GLN A 78 1.15 -16.88 10.05
N GLY A 79 1.86 -15.76 9.93
CA GLY A 79 2.89 -15.56 8.91
C GLY A 79 2.37 -15.01 7.59
N TRP A 80 1.12 -14.54 7.54
CA TRP A 80 0.64 -13.78 6.37
C TRP A 80 1.46 -12.50 6.22
N ARG A 81 1.82 -12.15 4.97
CA ARG A 81 2.45 -10.87 4.65
C ARG A 81 1.46 -9.73 4.92
N ALA A 82 1.96 -8.61 5.42
CA ALA A 82 1.13 -7.44 5.67
C ALA A 82 0.51 -6.91 4.37
N ALA A 83 1.29 -6.92 3.29
CA ALA A 83 0.83 -6.63 1.93
C ALA A 83 -0.43 -7.43 1.55
N ASP A 84 -0.41 -8.74 1.82
CA ASP A 84 -1.48 -9.66 1.43
C ASP A 84 -2.72 -9.48 2.31
N VAL A 85 -2.54 -9.29 3.62
CA VAL A 85 -3.65 -8.98 4.53
C VAL A 85 -4.33 -7.67 4.13
N TYR A 86 -3.55 -6.63 3.84
CA TYR A 86 -4.07 -5.34 3.39
C TYR A 86 -4.81 -5.47 2.07
N PHE A 87 -4.20 -6.12 1.06
CA PHE A 87 -4.81 -6.26 -0.26
C PHE A 87 -6.11 -7.06 -0.17
N ALA A 88 -6.12 -8.20 0.53
CA ALA A 88 -7.31 -9.02 0.72
C ALA A 88 -8.46 -8.22 1.35
N GLY A 89 -8.17 -7.48 2.42
CA GLY A 89 -9.13 -6.61 3.10
C GLY A 89 -9.68 -5.50 2.20
N ALA A 90 -8.78 -4.74 1.57
CA ALA A 90 -9.18 -3.64 0.70
C ALA A 90 -10.00 -4.15 -0.49
N TRP A 91 -9.59 -5.26 -1.09
CA TRP A 91 -10.30 -5.87 -2.20
C TRP A 91 -11.68 -6.40 -1.78
N ALA A 92 -11.77 -7.09 -0.65
CA ALA A 92 -13.02 -7.55 -0.06
C ALA A 92 -13.99 -6.37 0.20
N LEU A 93 -13.50 -5.29 0.80
CA LEU A 93 -14.26 -4.06 1.04
C LEU A 93 -14.79 -3.44 -0.27
N ILE A 94 -13.91 -3.27 -1.26
CA ILE A 94 -14.23 -2.65 -2.55
C ILE A 94 -15.25 -3.47 -3.34
N THR A 95 -15.07 -4.78 -3.39
CA THR A 95 -15.92 -5.71 -4.14
C THR A 95 -17.12 -6.21 -3.33
N ARG A 96 -17.26 -5.77 -2.07
CA ARG A 96 -18.28 -6.21 -1.11
C ARG A 96 -18.34 -7.74 -0.96
N GLN A 97 -17.18 -8.38 -1.00
CA GLN A 97 -17.02 -9.80 -0.77
C GLN A 97 -16.62 -10.05 0.69
N PRO A 98 -16.95 -11.22 1.26
CA PRO A 98 -16.45 -11.57 2.57
C PRO A 98 -14.93 -11.81 2.52
N LEU A 99 -14.20 -11.26 3.49
CA LEU A 99 -12.73 -11.36 3.58
C LEU A 99 -12.23 -12.81 3.50
N TYR A 100 -12.88 -13.72 4.23
CA TYR A 100 -12.49 -15.13 4.25
C TYR A 100 -12.54 -15.78 2.87
N ALA A 101 -13.48 -15.39 1.99
CA ALA A 101 -13.56 -15.96 0.64
C ALA A 101 -12.42 -15.47 -0.24
N VAL A 102 -12.03 -14.19 -0.10
CA VAL A 102 -10.87 -13.63 -0.81
C VAL A 102 -9.58 -14.30 -0.34
N LEU A 103 -9.39 -14.44 0.98
CA LEU A 103 -8.23 -15.11 1.57
C LEU A 103 -8.17 -16.59 1.18
N GLN A 104 -9.30 -17.30 1.14
CA GLN A 104 -9.35 -18.70 0.75
C GLN A 104 -8.90 -18.91 -0.69
N VAL A 105 -9.39 -18.07 -1.62
CA VAL A 105 -8.97 -18.13 -3.03
C VAL A 105 -7.49 -17.81 -3.15
N TYR A 106 -7.00 -16.75 -2.49
CA TYR A 106 -5.59 -16.41 -2.56
C TYR A 106 -4.69 -17.47 -1.91
N GLN A 107 -5.12 -18.12 -0.82
CA GLN A 107 -4.40 -19.22 -0.20
C GLN A 107 -4.19 -20.41 -1.16
N ALA A 108 -5.18 -20.71 -2.00
CA ALA A 108 -5.07 -21.74 -3.02
C ALA A 108 -4.13 -21.37 -4.18
N HIS A 109 -3.77 -20.09 -4.30
CA HIS A 109 -2.97 -19.52 -5.39
C HIS A 109 -1.71 -18.77 -4.91
N LEU A 110 -1.18 -19.13 -3.73
CA LEU A 110 -0.02 -18.43 -3.15
C LEU A 110 1.23 -18.49 -4.06
N GLN A 111 1.36 -19.54 -4.87
CA GLN A 111 2.51 -19.72 -5.74
C GLN A 111 2.40 -18.87 -7.01
N GLU A 112 1.18 -18.66 -7.51
CA GLU A 112 0.91 -17.86 -8.70
C GLU A 112 0.69 -16.37 -8.38
N GLY A 113 0.31 -16.04 -7.16
CA GLY A 113 0.12 -14.68 -6.67
C GLY A 113 -1.25 -14.07 -6.95
N TRP A 114 -1.38 -12.78 -6.63
CA TRP A 114 -2.67 -12.06 -6.67
C TRP A 114 -3.31 -12.05 -8.06
N GLN A 115 -2.52 -11.88 -9.12
CA GLN A 115 -3.06 -11.87 -10.48
C GLN A 115 -3.84 -13.15 -10.82
N ALA A 116 -3.34 -14.32 -10.40
CA ALA A 116 -4.03 -15.60 -10.60
C ALA A 116 -5.26 -15.72 -9.70
N ALA A 117 -5.15 -15.34 -8.43
CA ALA A 117 -6.28 -15.35 -7.49
C ALA A 117 -7.45 -14.47 -7.99
N LEU A 118 -7.14 -13.25 -8.47
CA LEU A 118 -8.13 -12.30 -8.99
C LEU A 118 -8.88 -12.84 -10.22
N ALA A 119 -8.26 -13.71 -11.02
CA ALA A 119 -8.90 -14.31 -12.20
C ALA A 119 -9.99 -15.34 -11.83
N ILE A 120 -9.95 -15.88 -10.60
CA ILE A 120 -10.86 -16.93 -10.13
C ILE A 120 -11.89 -16.38 -9.11
N LEU A 121 -11.68 -15.17 -8.58
CA LEU A 121 -12.63 -14.56 -7.66
C LEU A 121 -14.03 -14.40 -8.30
N PRO A 122 -15.11 -14.56 -7.52
CA PRO A 122 -16.49 -14.42 -8.01
C PRO A 122 -16.79 -13.08 -8.68
N VAL A 123 -16.17 -12.00 -8.19
CA VAL A 123 -16.27 -10.67 -8.78
C VAL A 123 -15.04 -10.41 -9.63
N ALA A 124 -15.24 -10.33 -10.95
CA ALA A 124 -14.17 -10.04 -11.89
C ALA A 124 -13.56 -8.64 -11.60
N PRO A 125 -12.23 -8.50 -11.68
CA PRO A 125 -11.58 -7.21 -11.49
C PRO A 125 -11.96 -6.24 -12.61
N GLU A 126 -12.36 -5.03 -12.25
CA GLU A 126 -12.69 -3.94 -13.17
C GLU A 126 -11.78 -2.75 -12.90
N ASN A 127 -11.64 -1.85 -13.89
CA ASN A 127 -10.85 -0.63 -13.74
C ASN A 127 -11.32 0.25 -12.56
N THR A 128 -12.61 0.21 -12.23
CA THR A 128 -13.17 0.92 -11.08
C THR A 128 -12.66 0.34 -9.77
N HIS A 129 -12.55 -0.99 -9.64
CA HIS A 129 -12.02 -1.66 -8.45
C HIS A 129 -10.56 -1.27 -8.22
N TYR A 130 -9.71 -1.32 -9.25
CA TYR A 130 -8.31 -0.88 -9.13
C TYR A 130 -8.19 0.61 -8.80
N ARG A 131 -9.05 1.46 -9.37
CA ARG A 131 -9.07 2.89 -9.03
C ARG A 131 -9.44 3.10 -7.56
N MET A 132 -10.47 2.41 -7.06
CA MET A 132 -10.84 2.47 -5.65
C MET A 132 -9.70 1.99 -4.76
N LEU A 133 -9.02 0.90 -5.12
CA LEU A 133 -7.88 0.38 -4.37
C LEU A 133 -6.72 1.38 -4.31
N ARG A 134 -6.41 2.02 -5.43
CA ARG A 134 -5.38 3.07 -5.50
C ARG A 134 -5.75 4.27 -4.62
N HIS A 135 -7.01 4.69 -4.60
CA HIS A 135 -7.48 5.73 -3.68
C HIS A 135 -7.35 5.29 -2.21
N THR A 136 -7.76 4.06 -1.88
CA THR A 136 -7.64 3.51 -0.53
C THR A 136 -6.19 3.48 -0.05
N LEU A 137 -5.25 3.04 -0.90
CA LEU A 137 -3.81 3.08 -0.61
C LEU A 137 -3.32 4.50 -0.31
N VAL A 138 -3.69 5.49 -1.14
CA VAL A 138 -3.28 6.88 -0.91
C VAL A 138 -3.82 7.41 0.42
N THR A 139 -5.08 7.11 0.74
CA THR A 139 -5.69 7.50 2.02
C THR A 139 -4.94 6.92 3.22
N SER A 140 -4.61 5.63 3.19
CA SER A 140 -3.84 4.99 4.28
C SER A 140 -2.46 5.64 4.46
N TYR A 141 -1.77 5.96 3.35
CA TYR A 141 -0.48 6.66 3.41
C TYR A 141 -0.62 8.10 3.94
N ASP A 142 -1.74 8.78 3.64
CA ASP A 142 -2.02 10.08 4.23
C ASP A 142 -2.21 9.98 5.75
N HIS A 143 -2.96 8.96 6.24
CA HIS A 143 -3.17 8.72 7.67
C HIS A 143 -1.86 8.45 8.44
N TRP A 144 -0.95 7.69 7.85
CA TRP A 144 0.34 7.36 8.46
C TRP A 144 1.41 8.45 8.36
N ASP A 145 1.08 9.60 7.77
CA ASP A 145 2.06 10.61 7.37
C ASP A 145 3.20 10.08 6.50
N ARG A 146 2.87 9.06 5.71
CA ARG A 146 3.84 8.33 4.90
C ARG A 146 3.93 8.94 3.49
N PRO A 147 5.14 9.20 2.96
CA PRO A 147 5.30 9.65 1.58
C PRO A 147 4.82 8.61 0.58
N ILE A 148 4.07 9.05 -0.43
CA ILE A 148 3.64 8.25 -1.58
C ILE A 148 3.81 9.05 -2.87
N VAL A 149 4.36 8.40 -3.90
CA VAL A 149 4.53 9.00 -5.23
C VAL A 149 3.31 8.64 -6.07
N LEU A 150 2.54 9.67 -6.45
CA LEU A 150 1.38 9.50 -7.32
C LEU A 150 1.79 9.54 -8.79
N ASP A 151 1.23 8.65 -9.61
CA ASP A 151 1.30 8.79 -11.05
C ASP A 151 0.52 10.04 -11.52
N ALA A 152 0.71 10.42 -12.79
CA ALA A 152 0.13 11.65 -13.33
C ALA A 152 -1.41 11.66 -13.27
N LEU A 153 -2.06 10.51 -13.46
CA LEU A 153 -3.51 10.40 -13.42
C LEU A 153 -4.02 10.54 -11.98
N LEU A 154 -3.43 9.80 -11.03
CA LEU A 154 -3.78 9.91 -9.61
C LEU A 154 -3.54 11.31 -9.08
N ARG A 155 -2.42 11.94 -9.45
CA ARG A 155 -2.13 13.32 -9.03
C ARG A 155 -3.17 14.31 -9.55
N ARG A 156 -3.64 14.12 -10.78
CA ARG A 156 -4.73 14.95 -11.33
C ARG A 156 -6.05 14.70 -10.61
N GLN A 157 -6.34 13.46 -10.22
CA GLN A 157 -7.59 13.08 -9.56
C GLN A 157 -7.64 13.52 -8.10
N LEU A 158 -6.53 13.37 -7.38
CA LEU A 158 -6.49 13.53 -5.93
C LEU A 158 -5.81 14.84 -5.48
N GLY A 159 -5.04 15.49 -6.35
CA GLY A 159 -4.27 16.67 -5.98
C GLY A 159 -3.04 16.33 -5.12
N ASP A 160 -2.44 17.36 -4.54
CA ASP A 160 -1.34 17.21 -3.58
C ASP A 160 -1.83 16.79 -2.19
N ARG A 161 -0.89 16.46 -1.29
CA ARG A 161 -1.20 15.97 0.06
C ARG A 161 -1.96 17.00 0.89
N ALA A 162 -1.62 18.28 0.78
CA ALA A 162 -2.30 19.32 1.54
C ALA A 162 -3.77 19.45 1.10
N GLN A 163 -4.03 19.37 -0.21
CA GLN A 163 -5.36 19.36 -0.78
C GLN A 163 -6.17 18.15 -0.30
N ARG A 164 -5.59 16.94 -0.31
CA ARG A 164 -6.26 15.72 0.19
C ARG A 164 -6.61 15.81 1.68
N LEU A 165 -5.68 16.26 2.51
CA LEU A 165 -5.92 16.41 3.95
C LEU A 165 -6.93 17.52 4.26
N ALA A 166 -7.00 18.58 3.45
CA ALA A 166 -8.02 19.61 3.58
C ALA A 166 -9.40 19.05 3.20
N ALA A 167 -9.49 18.29 2.10
CA ALA A 167 -10.73 17.64 1.67
C ALA A 167 -11.24 16.62 2.71
N ALA A 168 -10.35 15.81 3.29
CA ALA A 168 -10.71 14.85 4.34
C ALA A 168 -11.26 15.55 5.60
N ARG A 169 -10.65 16.67 6.01
CA ARG A 169 -11.14 17.49 7.14
C ARG A 169 -12.53 18.07 6.87
N ALA A 170 -12.72 18.68 5.70
CA ALA A 170 -14.03 19.20 5.31
C ALA A 170 -15.11 18.11 5.27
N ALA A 171 -14.77 16.91 4.79
CA ALA A 171 -15.70 15.77 4.78
C ALA A 171 -16.06 15.31 6.20
N ALA A 172 -15.08 15.26 7.13
CA ALA A 172 -15.32 14.90 8.52
C ALA A 172 -16.19 15.94 9.25
N GLU A 173 -15.94 17.22 9.02
CA GLU A 173 -16.75 18.33 9.56
C GLU A 173 -18.19 18.27 9.03
N ALA A 174 -18.37 18.00 7.73
CA ALA A 174 -19.68 17.83 7.13
C ALA A 174 -20.43 16.61 7.71
N ALA A 175 -19.75 15.48 7.91
CA ALA A 175 -20.33 14.29 8.53
C ALA A 175 -20.75 14.55 9.99
N ALA A 176 -19.92 15.26 10.76
CA ALA A 176 -20.24 15.64 12.13
C ALA A 176 -21.46 16.58 12.20
N ALA A 177 -21.54 17.55 11.28
CA ALA A 177 -22.67 18.45 11.17
C ALA A 177 -23.97 17.71 10.81
N ALA A 178 -23.91 16.76 9.86
CA ALA A 178 -25.04 15.92 9.50
C ALA A 178 -25.56 15.12 10.70
N GLN A 179 -24.66 14.50 11.46
CA GLN A 179 -25.02 13.71 12.65
C GLN A 179 -25.61 14.57 13.79
N GLN A 180 -25.16 15.82 13.94
CA GLN A 180 -25.74 16.78 14.88
C GLN A 180 -27.13 17.26 14.45
N SER A 181 -27.41 17.29 13.14
CA SER A 181 -28.69 17.74 12.59
C SER A 181 -29.82 16.70 12.67
N GLY A 182 -29.53 15.47 13.12
CA GLY A 182 -30.54 14.43 13.35
C GLY A 182 -31.19 13.87 12.09
N LEU A 183 -30.54 14.02 10.94
CA LEU A 183 -30.87 13.30 9.69
C LEU A 183 -30.25 11.90 9.69
#